data_AF-A0A533BHP8-F1
#
_entry.id   AF-A0A533BHP8-F1
#
_cell.length_a   1.000
_cell.length_b   1.000
_cell.length_c   1.000
_cell.angle_alpha   90.00
_cell.angle_beta   90.00
_cell.angle_gamma   90.00
#
_symmetry.space_group_name_H-M   'P 1'
#
loop_
_entity.id
_entity.type
_entity.pdbx_description
1 polymer ?
#
loop_
_entity_poly.entity_id
_entity_poly.type
_entity_poly.pdbx_seq_one_letter_code
_entity_poly.pdbx_strand_id
1 'polypeptide(L)'
;MIHLVPSLTLDGRFAAQDLPDSLQLPLLNSMVVPRIVSSSMTPTIQQGDRLELSPPTSLTVGAIVVFRNDSVLVCHRITAIDAQGTFSTRGDATQGACEFVQPASVIGVVTGVMREGTYVSLGQSPHMTAASAQPTNLKIRVRTVVVRSVIKCIRVLARFSLFQHMLATLLRWTARVDVLTPAPLQSLPSHSKVASFTIRSPHIAGLLAASNGQQPTRYVVRLGPWRLAQYDQATESLLLRQSLQDAGLESFIRQICRERPRI
;
A
#
# COMPACT_ATOMS: atom_id res chain seq x y z
N MET A 1 14.52 -5.58 0.30
CA MET A 1 13.16 -5.60 0.88
C MET A 1 12.61 -4.17 0.94
N ILE A 2 11.34 -3.98 0.60
CA ILE A 2 10.67 -2.67 0.56
C ILE A 2 9.46 -2.68 1.49
N HIS A 3 9.26 -1.61 2.27
CA HIS A 3 8.03 -1.35 3.02
C HIS A 3 7.19 -0.30 2.30
N LEU A 4 5.87 -0.36 2.43
CA LEU A 4 5.00 0.61 1.77
C LEU A 4 4.48 1.60 2.80
N VAL A 5 4.90 2.86 2.70
CA VAL A 5 4.52 3.89 3.66
C VAL A 5 3.48 4.80 3.01
N PRO A 6 2.35 5.10 3.67
CA PRO A 6 1.38 6.06 3.13
C PRO A 6 2.05 7.41 2.81
N SER A 7 1.61 8.04 1.73
CA SER A 7 2.18 9.26 1.20
C SER A 7 1.85 10.47 2.09
N LEU A 8 2.71 10.72 3.09
CA LEU A 8 2.70 11.81 4.09
C LEU A 8 2.21 11.39 5.48
N THR A 9 2.96 10.49 6.14
CA THR A 9 3.30 10.59 7.59
C THR A 9 4.32 9.51 7.95
N LEU A 10 5.29 9.86 8.80
CA LEU A 10 6.19 8.93 9.48
C LEU A 10 5.36 7.94 10.31
N ASP A 11 5.17 6.73 9.81
CA ASP A 11 5.17 5.51 10.61
C ASP A 11 5.00 4.30 9.70
N GLY A 12 6.00 3.42 9.71
CA GLY A 12 6.13 2.24 8.84
C GLY A 12 5.18 1.09 9.17
N ARG A 13 3.88 1.36 9.32
CA ARG A 13 2.88 0.40 9.83
C ARG A 13 2.11 -0.38 8.76
N PHE A 14 2.45 -0.22 7.48
CA PHE A 14 1.89 -1.01 6.38
C PHE A 14 3.01 -1.72 5.62
N ALA A 15 2.89 -3.03 5.47
CA ALA A 15 3.84 -3.85 4.74
C ALA A 15 3.26 -4.26 3.37
N ALA A 16 4.12 -4.65 2.44
CA ALA A 16 3.68 -5.09 1.12
C ALA A 16 2.71 -6.28 1.17
N GLN A 17 2.86 -7.15 2.16
CA GLN A 17 1.99 -8.28 2.45
C GLN A 17 0.54 -7.87 2.80
N ASP A 18 0.30 -6.60 3.17
CA ASP A 18 -1.04 -6.08 3.43
C ASP A 18 -1.78 -5.65 2.15
N LEU A 19 -1.13 -5.73 0.99
CA LEU A 19 -1.74 -5.43 -0.30
C LEU A 19 -2.22 -6.69 -1.01
N PRO A 20 -3.47 -6.70 -1.54
CA PRO A 20 -3.94 -7.80 -2.38
C PRO A 20 -3.03 -8.00 -3.60
N ASP A 21 -2.80 -9.27 -3.97
CA ASP A 21 -1.94 -9.67 -5.09
C ASP A 21 -2.40 -9.06 -6.43
N SER A 22 -3.68 -8.71 -6.54
CA SER A 22 -4.30 -8.15 -7.75
C SER A 22 -4.07 -6.65 -7.97
N LEU A 23 -3.43 -5.95 -7.04
CA LEU A 23 -3.15 -4.51 -7.21
C LEU A 23 -1.89 -4.28 -8.05
N GLN A 24 -2.09 -3.87 -9.29
CA GLN A 24 -1.04 -3.25 -10.12
C GLN A 24 -0.67 -1.89 -9.48
N LEU A 25 0.61 -1.70 -9.07
CA LEU A 25 1.05 -0.49 -8.36
C LEU A 25 0.98 0.86 -9.09
N PRO A 26 0.71 0.99 -10.41
CA PRO A 26 0.43 2.32 -10.97
C PRO A 26 -0.72 3.05 -10.23
N LEU A 27 -1.67 2.31 -9.67
CA LEU A 27 -2.72 2.81 -8.79
C LEU A 27 -2.21 3.17 -7.37
N LEU A 28 -1.17 2.47 -6.90
CA LEU A 28 -0.60 2.65 -5.57
C LEU A 28 0.35 3.84 -5.47
N ASN A 29 1.00 4.29 -6.55
CA ASN A 29 1.83 5.53 -6.53
C ASN A 29 1.04 6.78 -6.13
N SER A 30 -0.29 6.73 -6.24
CA SER A 30 -1.18 7.81 -5.82
C SER A 30 -1.69 7.66 -4.37
N MET A 31 -1.38 6.54 -3.70
CA MET A 31 -1.90 6.16 -2.38
C MET A 31 -0.81 5.78 -1.37
N VAL A 32 0.37 5.33 -1.81
CA VAL A 32 1.44 4.78 -0.99
C VAL A 32 2.78 5.06 -1.66
N VAL A 33 3.77 5.48 -0.87
CA VAL A 33 5.15 5.72 -1.30
C VAL A 33 6.01 4.58 -0.75
N PRO A 34 6.58 3.72 -1.61
CA PRO A 34 7.47 2.67 -1.16
C PRO A 34 8.72 3.25 -0.48
N ARG A 35 9.12 2.68 0.64
CA ARG A 35 10.33 3.02 1.40
C ARG A 35 11.29 1.84 1.41
N ILE A 36 12.55 2.11 1.11
CA ILE A 36 13.61 1.11 1.09
C ILE A 36 14.03 0.77 2.52
N VAL A 37 14.13 -0.52 2.84
CA VAL A 37 14.59 -0.98 4.17
C VAL A 37 15.85 -1.83 4.12
N SER A 38 16.36 -2.16 2.94
CA SER A 38 17.60 -2.93 2.77
C SER A 38 18.67 -2.15 2.03
N SER A 39 19.93 -2.56 2.19
CA SER A 39 21.10 -1.98 1.51
C SER A 39 21.45 -2.64 0.18
N SER A 40 20.63 -3.57 -0.35
CA SER A 40 20.97 -4.32 -1.58
C SER A 40 21.16 -3.44 -2.82
N MET A 41 20.59 -2.23 -2.85
CA MET A 41 20.72 -1.28 -3.95
C MET A 41 21.73 -0.14 -3.68
N THR A 42 22.50 -0.23 -2.60
CA THR A 42 23.57 0.75 -2.31
C THR A 42 24.69 0.61 -3.35
N PRO A 43 25.28 1.70 -3.87
CA PRO A 43 25.10 3.10 -3.46
C PRO A 43 23.95 3.85 -4.15
N THR A 44 23.35 3.28 -5.20
CA THR A 44 22.33 3.95 -6.02
C THR A 44 21.11 4.37 -5.20
N ILE A 45 20.58 3.43 -4.42
CA ILE A 45 19.42 3.64 -3.55
C ILE A 45 19.81 3.22 -2.13
N GLN A 46 19.50 4.09 -1.17
CA GLN A 46 19.88 3.95 0.23
C GLN A 46 18.68 3.54 1.09
N GLN A 47 18.98 2.95 2.25
CA GLN A 47 17.96 2.66 3.24
C GLN A 47 17.28 3.95 3.68
N GLY A 48 15.95 3.94 3.75
CA GLY A 48 15.14 5.10 4.08
C GLY A 48 14.67 5.91 2.88
N ASP A 49 15.27 5.74 1.71
CA ASP A 49 14.83 6.37 0.46
C ASP A 49 13.37 6.01 0.16
N ARG A 50 12.66 6.99 -0.38
CA ARG A 50 11.28 6.85 -0.84
C ARG A 50 11.25 6.77 -2.35
N LEU A 51 10.67 5.71 -2.90
CA LEU A 51 10.66 5.47 -4.34
C LEU A 51 9.55 6.25 -5.03
N GLU A 52 9.89 6.85 -6.16
CA GLU A 52 8.93 7.22 -7.18
C GLU A 52 8.91 6.12 -8.24
N LEU A 53 7.72 5.58 -8.52
CA LEU A 53 7.55 4.56 -9.54
C LEU A 53 6.77 5.09 -10.74
N SER A 54 7.12 4.62 -11.92
CA SER A 54 6.29 4.67 -13.12
C SER A 54 5.66 3.30 -13.39
N PRO A 55 4.64 3.23 -14.25
CA PRO A 55 4.12 1.96 -14.73
C PRO A 55 5.22 1.05 -15.28
N PRO A 56 5.05 -0.29 -15.24
CA PRO A 56 6.00 -1.27 -15.76
C PRO A 56 5.97 -1.30 -17.29
N THR A 57 6.29 -0.17 -17.90
CA THR A 57 6.39 0.03 -19.36
C THR A 57 7.85 0.29 -19.72
N SER A 58 8.28 -0.19 -20.89
CA SER A 58 9.65 0.01 -21.39
C SER A 58 10.72 -0.60 -20.47
N LEU A 59 10.50 -1.84 -20.05
CA LEU A 59 11.45 -2.62 -19.24
C LEU A 59 12.68 -2.96 -20.07
N THR A 60 13.81 -2.37 -19.71
CA THR A 60 15.08 -2.44 -20.43
C THR A 60 16.20 -2.83 -19.47
N VAL A 61 17.28 -3.39 -20.01
CA VAL A 61 18.49 -3.64 -19.23
C VAL A 61 18.99 -2.32 -18.64
N GLY A 62 19.37 -2.35 -17.36
CA GLY A 62 19.79 -1.19 -16.58
C GLY A 62 18.65 -0.49 -15.83
N ALA A 63 17.39 -0.75 -16.19
CA ALA A 63 16.25 -0.21 -15.46
C ALA A 63 16.17 -0.80 -14.04
N ILE A 64 15.82 0.03 -13.07
CA ILE A 64 15.57 -0.41 -11.70
C ILE A 64 14.07 -0.69 -11.57
N VAL A 65 13.72 -1.89 -11.15
CA VAL A 65 12.35 -2.35 -11.07
C VAL A 65 11.98 -2.74 -9.65
N VAL A 66 10.72 -2.52 -9.31
CA VAL A 66 10.09 -3.15 -8.16
C VAL A 66 9.29 -4.35 -8.67
N PHE A 67 9.42 -5.49 -8.03
CA PHE A 67 8.66 -6.70 -8.34
C PHE A 67 8.28 -7.44 -7.06
N ARG A 68 7.28 -8.32 -7.19
CA ARG A 68 6.86 -9.21 -6.11
C ARG A 68 7.65 -10.50 -6.21
N ASN A 69 8.29 -10.89 -5.11
CA ASN A 69 8.86 -12.20 -4.91
C ASN A 69 8.21 -12.79 -3.67
N ASP A 70 7.38 -13.81 -3.85
CA ASP A 70 6.48 -14.35 -2.83
C ASP A 70 5.64 -13.24 -2.14
N SER A 71 5.77 -13.09 -0.83
CA SER A 71 5.08 -12.09 -0.02
C SER A 71 5.82 -10.76 0.10
N VAL A 72 6.98 -10.62 -0.56
CA VAL A 72 7.92 -9.52 -0.36
C VAL A 72 8.07 -8.69 -1.64
N LEU A 73 8.23 -7.38 -1.47
CA LEU A 73 8.65 -6.50 -2.55
C LEU A 73 10.17 -6.35 -2.58
N VAL A 74 10.71 -6.54 -3.77
CA VAL A 74 12.13 -6.47 -4.07
C VAL A 74 12.33 -5.33 -5.07
N CYS A 75 13.37 -4.52 -4.86
CA CYS A 75 13.80 -3.47 -5.77
C CYS A 75 15.20 -3.82 -6.23
N HIS A 76 15.38 -4.20 -7.49
CA HIS A 76 16.66 -4.57 -8.09
C HIS A 76 16.78 -4.01 -9.51
N ARG A 77 18.00 -3.99 -10.04
CA ARG A 77 18.29 -3.58 -11.41
C ARG A 77 18.15 -4.76 -12.35
N ILE A 78 17.53 -4.57 -13.52
CA ILE A 78 17.55 -5.54 -14.60
C ILE A 78 18.97 -5.59 -15.17
N THR A 79 19.61 -6.75 -15.10
CA THR A 79 20.96 -6.98 -15.64
C THR A 79 20.94 -7.66 -16.99
N ALA A 80 19.89 -8.43 -17.29
CA ALA A 80 19.69 -9.07 -18.59
C ALA A 80 18.21 -9.36 -18.83
N ILE A 81 17.84 -9.52 -20.11
CA ILE A 81 16.53 -9.99 -20.56
C ILE A 81 16.79 -11.16 -21.50
N ASP A 82 16.21 -12.33 -21.23
CA ASP A 82 16.37 -13.50 -22.09
C ASP A 82 15.46 -13.44 -23.34
N ALA A 83 15.59 -14.42 -24.24
CA ALA A 83 14.79 -14.50 -25.46
C ALA A 83 13.29 -14.72 -25.19
N GLN A 84 12.93 -15.24 -24.01
CA GLN A 84 11.57 -15.47 -23.56
C GLN A 84 10.98 -14.26 -22.84
N GLY A 85 11.77 -13.20 -22.63
CA GLY A 85 11.38 -11.99 -21.91
C GLY A 85 11.49 -12.08 -20.40
N THR A 86 12.09 -13.13 -19.83
CA THR A 86 12.39 -13.22 -18.40
C THR A 86 13.55 -12.29 -18.06
N PHE A 87 13.42 -11.58 -16.95
CA PHE A 87 14.45 -10.66 -16.49
C PHE A 87 15.38 -11.35 -15.51
N SER A 88 16.68 -11.18 -15.71
CA SER A 88 17.66 -11.37 -14.63
C SER A 88 17.78 -10.04 -13.90
N THR A 89 17.55 -10.05 -12.59
CA THR A 89 17.66 -8.86 -11.73
C THR A 89 18.70 -9.07 -10.65
N ARG A 90 19.30 -7.98 -10.17
CA ARG A 90 20.27 -8.01 -9.08
C ARG A 90 20.32 -6.67 -8.33
N GLY A 91 20.59 -6.74 -7.03
CA GLY A 91 20.90 -5.56 -6.23
C GLY A 91 22.29 -5.00 -6.56
N ASP A 92 22.45 -3.68 -6.63
CA ASP A 92 23.72 -3.03 -6.95
C ASP A 92 24.86 -3.39 -5.96
N ALA A 93 24.54 -3.74 -4.70
CA ALA A 93 25.51 -4.21 -3.69
C ALA A 93 25.64 -5.74 -3.62
N THR A 94 24.80 -6.48 -4.32
CA THR A 94 24.71 -7.94 -4.20
C THR A 94 25.71 -8.62 -5.14
N GLN A 95 26.59 -9.47 -4.60
CA GLN A 95 27.54 -10.28 -5.41
C GLN A 95 27.05 -11.71 -5.70
N GLY A 96 25.87 -12.09 -5.19
CA GLY A 96 25.28 -13.43 -5.33
C GLY A 96 24.55 -13.67 -6.66
N ALA A 97 23.84 -14.80 -6.74
CA ALA A 97 23.04 -15.18 -7.91
C ALA A 97 22.01 -14.10 -8.29
N CYS A 98 21.69 -13.99 -9.58
CA CYS A 98 20.62 -13.11 -10.06
C CYS A 98 19.26 -13.73 -9.76
N GLU A 99 18.26 -12.89 -9.49
CA GLU A 99 16.87 -13.33 -9.42
C GLU A 99 16.22 -13.30 -10.79
N PHE A 100 15.54 -14.40 -11.16
CA PHE A 100 14.77 -14.49 -12.39
C PHE A 100 13.33 -14.02 -12.15
N VAL A 101 12.91 -13.01 -12.90
CA VAL A 101 11.64 -12.30 -12.70
C VAL A 101 10.85 -12.29 -13.99
N GLN A 102 9.62 -12.79 -13.92
CA GLN A 102 8.68 -12.71 -15.04
C GLN A 102 8.14 -11.27 -15.18
N PRO A 103 7.89 -10.78 -16.41
CA PRO A 103 7.35 -9.43 -16.62
C PRO A 103 6.05 -9.16 -15.87
N ALA A 104 5.19 -10.18 -15.72
CA ALA A 104 3.93 -10.07 -14.98
C ALA A 104 4.12 -9.82 -13.47
N SER A 105 5.27 -10.20 -12.90
CA SER A 105 5.60 -9.96 -11.50
C SER A 105 6.16 -8.55 -11.26
N VAL A 106 6.52 -7.83 -12.34
CA VAL A 106 7.02 -6.46 -12.25
C VAL A 106 5.88 -5.50 -11.98
N ILE A 107 6.11 -4.71 -10.95
CA ILE A 107 5.14 -3.86 -10.32
C ILE A 107 5.25 -2.42 -10.84
N GLY A 108 6.48 -1.97 -11.08
CA GLY A 108 6.77 -0.63 -11.59
C GLY A 108 8.26 -0.44 -11.81
N VAL A 109 8.59 0.61 -12.56
CA VAL A 109 9.98 1.04 -12.79
C VAL A 109 10.28 2.20 -11.85
N VAL A 110 11.43 2.19 -11.19
CA VAL A 110 11.87 3.29 -10.34
C VAL A 110 12.41 4.42 -11.23
N THR A 111 11.80 5.59 -11.15
CA THR A 111 12.22 6.77 -11.94
C THR A 111 13.05 7.77 -11.12
N GLY A 112 12.91 7.72 -9.80
CA GLY A 112 13.64 8.57 -8.88
C GLY A 112 13.40 8.17 -7.44
N VAL A 113 14.13 8.82 -6.55
CA VAL A 113 13.99 8.64 -5.10
C VAL A 113 13.96 9.98 -4.39
N MET A 114 13.21 10.07 -3.30
CA MET A 114 13.34 11.15 -2.34
C MET A 114 14.27 10.68 -1.21
N ARG A 115 15.42 11.35 -1.08
CA ARG A 115 16.43 11.13 -0.03
C ARG A 115 16.50 12.38 0.83
N GLU A 116 16.14 12.25 2.11
CA GLU A 116 16.20 13.36 3.08
C GLU A 116 15.52 14.65 2.60
N GLY A 117 14.41 14.51 1.86
CA GLY A 117 13.66 15.65 1.30
C GLY A 117 14.18 16.17 -0.05
N THR A 118 15.30 15.67 -0.53
CA THR A 118 15.86 15.97 -1.86
C THR A 118 15.45 14.92 -2.87
N TYR A 119 14.96 15.34 -4.05
CA TYR A 119 14.69 14.42 -5.15
C TYR A 119 15.97 14.09 -5.91
N VAL A 120 16.26 12.80 -6.06
CA VAL A 120 17.35 12.27 -6.88
C VAL A 120 16.71 11.56 -8.06
N SER A 121 16.86 12.14 -9.26
CA SER A 121 16.44 11.48 -10.48
C SER A 121 17.39 10.31 -10.77
N LEU A 122 16.83 9.13 -10.98
CA LEU A 122 17.58 7.93 -11.35
C LEU A 122 17.47 7.69 -12.85
N GLY A 123 17.47 8.78 -13.64
CA GLY A 123 17.16 8.82 -15.06
C GLY A 123 17.66 7.61 -15.86
N GLN A 124 16.93 7.26 -16.91
CA GLN A 124 17.38 6.25 -17.87
C GLN A 124 18.68 6.75 -18.52
N SER A 125 19.83 6.30 -18.03
CA SER A 125 21.14 6.58 -18.63
C SER A 125 21.23 5.95 -20.04
N PRO A 126 22.08 6.47 -20.94
CA PRO A 126 21.77 6.67 -22.34
C PRO A 126 21.69 5.39 -23.17
N HIS A 127 20.72 5.40 -24.09
CA HIS A 127 20.76 4.86 -25.44
C HIS A 127 21.86 3.79 -25.71
N MET A 128 21.52 2.52 -25.52
CA MET A 128 22.07 1.46 -26.37
C MET A 128 20.96 0.99 -27.32
N THR A 129 21.17 1.32 -28.58
CA THR A 129 20.34 0.95 -29.72
C THR A 129 20.38 -0.57 -29.88
N ALA A 130 19.28 -1.26 -29.58
CA ALA A 130 19.06 -2.62 -30.06
C ALA A 130 17.56 -2.93 -30.16
N ALA A 131 17.14 -3.14 -31.41
CA ALA A 131 15.98 -3.86 -31.93
C ALA A 131 14.68 -3.89 -31.10
N SER A 132 13.68 -3.21 -31.67
CA SER A 132 12.27 -3.25 -31.32
C SER A 132 11.69 -4.66 -31.18
N ALA A 133 11.11 -4.93 -30.02
CA ALA A 133 9.95 -5.81 -29.90
C ALA A 133 8.85 -5.01 -29.21
N GLN A 134 7.90 -4.49 -29.99
CA GLN A 134 6.66 -3.89 -29.48
C GLN A 134 5.65 -4.99 -29.18
N PRO A 135 5.13 -5.12 -27.94
CA PRO A 135 3.81 -5.65 -27.72
C PRO A 135 2.82 -4.48 -27.69
N THR A 136 1.90 -4.49 -28.64
CA THR A 136 0.73 -3.64 -28.70
C THR A 136 -0.13 -3.79 -27.44
N ASN A 137 -0.29 -2.74 -26.62
CA ASN A 137 -1.35 -2.73 -25.61
C ASN A 137 -1.92 -1.32 -25.34
N LEU A 138 -2.73 -0.85 -26.30
CA LEU A 138 -3.47 0.42 -26.26
C LEU A 138 -4.51 0.51 -25.12
N LYS A 139 -4.83 -0.58 -24.41
CA LYS A 139 -5.87 -0.59 -23.37
C LYS A 139 -5.42 -0.02 -22.01
N ILE A 140 -4.13 0.19 -21.78
CA ILE A 140 -3.61 0.63 -20.46
C ILE A 140 -3.61 2.17 -20.32
N ARG A 141 -3.48 2.91 -21.42
CA ARG A 141 -3.29 4.38 -21.41
C ARG A 141 -4.52 5.18 -20.98
N VAL A 142 -5.73 4.69 -21.25
CA VAL A 142 -6.98 5.39 -20.93
C VAL A 142 -7.33 5.29 -19.43
N ARG A 143 -6.89 4.22 -18.75
CA ARG A 143 -7.30 3.93 -17.36
C ARG A 143 -6.57 4.81 -16.32
N THR A 144 -5.34 5.24 -16.60
CA THR A 144 -4.50 6.01 -15.65
C THR A 144 -4.93 7.49 -15.54
N VAL A 145 -5.45 8.08 -16.63
CA VAL A 145 -5.93 9.47 -16.65
C VAL A 145 -7.23 9.61 -15.85
N VAL A 146 -8.13 8.62 -15.98
CA VAL A 146 -9.43 8.62 -15.28
C VAL A 146 -9.25 8.58 -13.76
N VAL A 147 -8.33 7.77 -13.24
CA VAL A 147 -8.13 7.61 -11.79
C VAL A 147 -7.55 8.86 -11.13
N ARG A 148 -6.60 9.56 -11.77
CA ARG A 148 -6.06 10.83 -11.26
C ARG A 148 -7.13 11.91 -11.18
N SER A 149 -8.04 11.96 -12.17
CA SER A 149 -9.18 12.87 -12.14
C SER A 149 -10.15 12.55 -10.99
N VAL A 150 -10.46 11.27 -10.78
CA VAL A 150 -11.38 10.85 -9.71
C VAL A 150 -10.84 11.22 -8.32
N ILE A 151 -9.56 11.01 -8.04
CA ILE A 151 -8.98 11.36 -6.72
C ILE A 151 -8.99 12.88 -6.49
N LYS A 152 -8.66 13.69 -7.50
CA LYS A 152 -8.77 15.14 -7.40
C LYS A 152 -10.21 15.57 -7.15
N CYS A 153 -11.16 14.99 -7.87
CA CYS A 153 -12.59 15.25 -7.65
C CYS A 153 -13.04 14.84 -6.25
N ILE A 154 -12.63 13.68 -5.74
CA ILE A 154 -12.95 13.24 -4.37
C ILE A 154 -12.38 14.23 -3.35
N ARG A 155 -11.15 14.73 -3.53
CA ARG A 155 -10.54 15.70 -2.60
C ARG A 155 -11.25 17.06 -2.62
N VAL A 156 -11.71 17.49 -3.79
CA VAL A 156 -12.53 18.71 -3.94
C VAL A 156 -13.92 18.50 -3.31
N LEU A 157 -14.56 17.35 -3.58
CA LEU A 157 -15.86 16.98 -3.05
C LEU A 157 -15.84 16.79 -1.52
N ALA A 158 -14.74 16.27 -0.97
CA ALA A 158 -14.53 16.09 0.47
C ALA A 158 -14.59 17.39 1.27
N ARG A 159 -14.44 18.56 0.62
CA ARG A 159 -14.60 19.88 1.25
C ARG A 159 -16.06 20.28 1.48
N PHE A 160 -17.01 19.59 0.85
CA PHE A 160 -18.43 19.88 1.00
C PHE A 160 -19.05 19.01 2.10
N SER A 161 -19.70 19.65 3.08
CA SER A 161 -20.32 18.97 4.24
C SER A 161 -21.36 17.92 3.82
N LEU A 162 -22.15 18.18 2.77
CA LEU A 162 -23.11 17.23 2.22
C LEU A 162 -22.45 15.94 1.72
N PHE A 163 -21.31 16.05 1.05
CA PHE A 163 -20.57 14.89 0.56
C PHE A 163 -19.98 14.07 1.72
N GLN A 164 -19.48 14.74 2.77
CA GLN A 164 -19.01 14.07 3.98
C GLN A 164 -20.14 13.26 4.65
N HIS A 165 -21.35 13.82 4.77
CA HIS A 165 -22.51 13.11 5.30
C HIS A 165 -22.91 11.91 4.43
N MET A 166 -22.91 12.08 3.10
CA MET A 166 -23.21 11.01 2.17
C MET A 166 -22.17 9.88 2.28
N LEU A 167 -20.89 10.22 2.37
CA LEU A 167 -19.80 9.26 2.51
C LEU A 167 -19.85 8.55 3.86
N ALA A 168 -20.11 9.27 4.96
CA ALA A 168 -20.31 8.68 6.28
C ALA A 168 -21.50 7.71 6.28
N THR A 169 -22.60 8.08 5.61
CA THR A 169 -23.76 7.21 5.41
C THR A 169 -23.37 5.98 4.61
N LEU A 170 -22.71 6.14 3.47
CA LEU A 170 -22.28 5.01 2.65
C LEU A 170 -21.34 4.05 3.40
N LEU A 171 -20.39 4.59 4.16
CA LEU A 171 -19.50 3.80 5.02
C LEU A 171 -20.28 3.07 6.10
N ARG A 172 -21.28 3.71 6.73
CA ARG A 172 -22.14 3.07 7.72
C ARG A 172 -22.82 1.80 7.18
N TRP A 173 -23.12 1.77 5.89
CA TRP A 173 -23.80 0.65 5.24
C TRP A 173 -22.85 -0.41 4.68
N THR A 174 -21.66 -0.02 4.25
CA THR A 174 -20.77 -0.89 3.45
C THR A 174 -19.50 -1.28 4.17
N ALA A 175 -19.06 -0.51 5.17
CA ALA A 175 -17.84 -0.79 5.88
C ALA A 175 -18.04 -1.82 7.00
N ARG A 176 -17.00 -2.64 7.17
CA ARG A 176 -16.86 -3.64 8.21
C ARG A 176 -15.78 -3.19 9.20
N VAL A 177 -15.93 -3.56 10.45
CA VAL A 177 -14.93 -3.33 11.49
C VAL A 177 -14.43 -4.70 11.93
N ASP A 178 -13.15 -4.96 11.66
CA ASP A 178 -12.44 -6.13 12.15
C ASP A 178 -11.90 -5.82 13.55
N VAL A 179 -12.14 -6.72 14.50
CA VAL A 179 -11.63 -6.63 15.89
C VAL A 179 -10.42 -7.53 16.01
N LEU A 180 -9.30 -6.97 16.44
CA LEU A 180 -8.02 -7.63 16.57
C LEU A 180 -7.58 -7.66 18.04
N THR A 181 -7.11 -8.81 18.50
CA THR A 181 -6.44 -8.98 19.80
C THR A 181 -4.97 -9.32 19.58
N PRO A 182 -4.10 -9.09 20.58
CA PRO A 182 -2.72 -9.56 20.52
C PRO A 182 -2.73 -11.07 20.33
N ALA A 183 -1.99 -11.55 19.34
CA ALA A 183 -1.92 -12.98 19.10
C ALA A 183 -1.00 -13.64 20.15
N PRO A 184 -1.23 -14.92 20.50
CA PRO A 184 -0.35 -15.63 21.42
C PRO A 184 1.08 -15.68 20.87
N LEU A 185 2.07 -15.69 21.78
CA LEU A 185 3.52 -15.58 21.49
C LEU A 185 4.04 -16.59 20.44
N GLN A 186 3.29 -17.66 20.17
CA GLN A 186 3.66 -18.72 19.21
C GLN A 186 3.11 -18.50 17.79
N SER A 187 2.39 -17.40 17.54
CA SER A 187 1.82 -17.12 16.23
C SER A 187 2.61 -16.06 15.47
N LEU A 188 2.82 -16.30 14.16
CA LEU A 188 3.53 -15.40 13.24
C LEU A 188 2.92 -13.99 13.13
N PRO A 189 1.59 -13.78 13.10
CA PRO A 189 1.02 -12.44 13.12
C PRO A 189 1.00 -11.88 14.54
N SER A 190 1.32 -10.59 14.72
CA SER A 190 1.25 -9.93 16.04
C SER A 190 -0.17 -9.79 16.60
N HIS A 191 -1.18 -9.93 15.73
CA HIS A 191 -2.58 -9.81 16.10
C HIS A 191 -3.42 -10.86 15.37
N SER A 192 -4.38 -11.46 16.07
CA SER A 192 -5.37 -12.37 15.50
C SER A 192 -6.72 -11.66 15.39
N LYS A 193 -7.44 -11.96 14.30
CA LYS A 193 -8.80 -11.45 14.10
C LYS A 193 -9.78 -12.28 14.92
N VAL A 194 -10.49 -11.64 15.83
CA VAL A 194 -11.44 -12.29 16.74
C VAL A 194 -12.88 -12.11 16.27
N ALA A 195 -13.20 -10.93 15.73
CA ALA A 195 -14.55 -10.64 15.25
C ALA A 195 -14.53 -9.72 14.02
N SER A 196 -15.66 -9.68 13.31
CA SER A 196 -15.92 -8.73 12.23
C SER A 196 -17.39 -8.40 12.20
N PHE A 197 -17.73 -7.12 12.24
CA PHE A 197 -19.12 -6.67 12.18
C PHE A 197 -19.30 -5.52 11.19
N THR A 198 -20.50 -5.35 10.67
CA THR A 198 -20.87 -4.18 9.87
C THR A 198 -21.27 -3.04 10.80
N ILE A 199 -20.90 -1.80 10.44
CA ILE A 199 -21.15 -0.61 11.28
C ILE A 199 -22.66 -0.41 11.58
N ARG A 200 -23.54 -0.88 10.68
CA ARG A 200 -25.00 -0.76 10.84
C ARG A 200 -25.57 -1.62 11.97
N SER A 201 -24.91 -2.70 12.38
CA SER A 201 -25.51 -3.64 13.33
C SER A 201 -25.52 -3.04 14.74
N PRO A 202 -26.69 -2.75 15.35
CA PRO A 202 -26.77 -2.17 16.69
C PRO A 202 -26.42 -3.18 17.79
N HIS A 203 -26.30 -4.47 17.45
CA HIS A 203 -25.95 -5.55 18.38
C HIS A 203 -24.43 -5.72 18.57
N ILE A 204 -23.68 -4.62 18.62
CA ILE A 204 -22.24 -4.61 18.94
C ILE A 204 -22.00 -5.00 20.42
N ALA A 205 -23.01 -4.79 21.27
CA ALA A 205 -22.90 -4.93 22.70
C ALA A 205 -22.52 -6.34 23.20
N GLY A 206 -22.98 -7.39 22.51
CA GLY A 206 -22.74 -8.78 22.93
C GLY A 206 -21.47 -9.41 22.36
N LEU A 207 -21.01 -8.97 21.19
CA LEU A 207 -19.89 -9.62 20.48
C LEU A 207 -18.51 -9.25 21.04
N LEU A 208 -18.40 -8.12 21.76
CA LEU A 208 -17.17 -7.68 22.41
C LEU A 208 -17.05 -8.15 23.87
N ALA A 209 -18.13 -8.68 24.45
CA ALA A 209 -18.21 -8.98 25.88
C ALA A 209 -17.66 -10.35 26.29
N ALA A 210 -17.51 -11.32 25.38
CA ALA A 210 -17.05 -12.64 25.78
C ALA A 210 -16.40 -13.38 24.62
N SER A 211 -15.07 -13.43 24.62
CA SER A 211 -14.44 -14.64 24.08
C SER A 211 -13.27 -15.15 24.90
N ASN A 212 -12.58 -14.38 25.76
CA ASN A 212 -11.52 -14.91 26.65
C ASN A 212 -10.98 -13.91 27.71
N GLY A 213 -11.74 -12.88 28.11
CA GLY A 213 -11.26 -11.86 29.06
C GLY A 213 -10.15 -10.93 28.56
N GLN A 214 -9.63 -11.15 27.34
CA GLN A 214 -8.70 -10.23 26.69
C GLN A 214 -9.43 -9.04 26.09
N GLN A 215 -9.03 -7.84 26.47
CA GLN A 215 -9.57 -6.62 25.89
C GLN A 215 -9.08 -6.47 24.44
N PRO A 216 -9.99 -6.10 23.50
CA PRO A 216 -9.59 -5.78 22.14
C PRO A 216 -8.61 -4.61 22.16
N THR A 217 -7.42 -4.81 21.57
CA THR A 217 -6.42 -3.75 21.50
C THR A 217 -6.60 -2.89 20.25
N ARG A 218 -7.19 -3.45 19.18
CA ARG A 218 -7.19 -2.79 17.89
C ARG A 218 -8.44 -3.08 17.05
N TYR A 219 -8.96 -2.04 16.42
CA TYR A 219 -10.06 -2.08 15.47
C TYR A 219 -9.56 -1.66 14.10
N VAL A 220 -9.96 -2.38 13.05
CA VAL A 220 -9.61 -2.05 11.67
C VAL A 220 -10.89 -1.87 10.86
N VAL A 221 -11.16 -0.65 10.43
CA VAL A 221 -12.29 -0.32 9.56
C VAL A 221 -11.92 -0.64 8.12
N ARG A 222 -12.76 -1.41 7.43
CA ARG A 222 -12.54 -1.90 6.07
C ARG A 222 -13.74 -1.65 5.18
N LEU A 223 -13.48 -1.44 3.90
CA LEU A 223 -14.48 -1.42 2.84
C LEU A 223 -14.08 -2.48 1.82
N GLY A 224 -14.70 -3.66 1.89
CA GLY A 224 -14.25 -4.84 1.13
C GLY A 224 -12.78 -5.19 1.47
N PRO A 225 -11.87 -5.31 0.49
CA PRO A 225 -10.47 -5.62 0.75
C PRO A 225 -9.70 -4.44 1.35
N TRP A 226 -10.22 -3.22 1.25
CA TRP A 226 -9.51 -1.99 1.59
C TRP A 226 -9.58 -1.68 3.09
N ARG A 227 -8.43 -1.56 3.76
CA ARG A 227 -8.36 -1.03 5.14
C ARG A 227 -8.45 0.48 5.11
N LEU A 228 -9.53 1.06 5.62
CA LEU A 228 -9.79 2.50 5.60
C LEU A 228 -9.21 3.22 6.81
N ALA A 229 -9.32 2.61 7.99
CA ALA A 229 -8.81 3.17 9.23
C ALA A 229 -8.41 2.08 10.22
N GLN A 230 -7.58 2.45 11.18
CA GLN A 230 -7.18 1.62 12.30
C GLN A 230 -7.27 2.44 13.58
N TYR A 231 -8.01 1.94 14.56
CA TYR A 231 -8.12 2.54 15.89
C TYR A 231 -7.45 1.63 16.91
N ASP A 232 -6.51 2.16 17.66
CA ASP A 232 -5.81 1.47 18.73
C ASP A 232 -6.34 1.98 20.07
N GLN A 233 -7.01 1.10 20.81
CA GLN A 233 -7.73 1.50 22.01
C GLN A 233 -6.78 1.84 23.16
N ALA A 234 -5.64 1.14 23.25
CA ALA A 234 -4.68 1.35 24.33
C ALA A 234 -4.01 2.74 24.25
N THR A 235 -3.80 3.22 23.03
CA THR A 235 -3.15 4.51 22.77
C THR A 235 -4.14 5.62 22.40
N GLU A 236 -5.43 5.30 22.32
CA GLU A 236 -6.49 6.15 21.72
C GLU A 236 -6.13 6.72 20.32
N SER A 237 -5.18 6.08 19.63
CA SER A 237 -4.69 6.57 18.36
C SER A 237 -5.59 6.08 17.24
N LEU A 238 -6.01 7.02 16.40
CA LEU A 238 -6.79 6.74 15.21
C LEU A 238 -5.95 7.07 13.98
N LEU A 239 -5.77 6.07 13.13
CA LEU A 239 -5.08 6.19 11.86
C LEU A 239 -6.09 6.06 10.74
N LEU A 240 -6.39 7.16 10.06
CA LEU A 240 -7.18 7.15 8.83
C LEU A 240 -6.25 7.09 7.62
N ARG A 241 -6.69 6.39 6.56
CA ARG A 241 -6.09 6.58 5.24
C ARG A 241 -6.19 8.05 4.85
N GLN A 242 -5.12 8.58 4.28
CA GLN A 242 -5.02 9.99 3.90
C GLN A 242 -6.13 10.46 2.96
N SER A 243 -6.56 9.61 2.03
CA SER A 243 -7.69 9.90 1.15
C SER A 243 -9.02 10.16 1.89
N LEU A 244 -9.09 9.80 3.17
CA LEU A 244 -10.24 9.98 4.05
C LEU A 244 -10.00 10.98 5.18
N GLN A 245 -8.77 11.48 5.37
CA GLN A 245 -8.48 12.47 6.43
C GLN A 245 -9.26 13.76 6.17
N ASP A 246 -9.26 14.24 4.93
CA ASP A 246 -10.01 15.44 4.51
C ASP A 246 -11.53 15.23 4.46
N ALA A 247 -12.00 13.98 4.60
CA ALA A 247 -13.41 13.65 4.48
C ALA A 247 -14.20 13.83 5.80
N GLY A 248 -13.55 14.30 6.87
CA GLY A 248 -14.21 14.54 8.16
C GLY A 248 -14.70 13.27 8.86
N LEU A 249 -14.20 12.09 8.46
CA LEU A 249 -14.66 10.80 8.97
C LEU A 249 -14.04 10.42 10.31
N GLU A 250 -13.09 11.21 10.82
CA GLU A 250 -12.38 10.90 12.05
C GLU A 250 -13.34 10.81 13.24
N SER A 251 -14.19 11.83 13.43
CA SER A 251 -15.17 11.87 14.52
C SER A 251 -16.13 10.69 14.46
N PHE A 252 -16.62 10.35 13.27
CA PHE A 252 -17.50 9.21 13.01
C PHE A 252 -16.82 7.88 13.38
N ILE A 253 -15.58 7.65 12.94
CA ILE A 253 -14.84 6.42 13.22
C ILE A 253 -14.49 6.33 14.72
N ARG A 254 -14.07 7.43 15.34
CA ARG A 254 -13.85 7.48 16.80
C ARG A 254 -15.14 7.15 17.54
N GLN A 255 -16.28 7.70 17.13
CA GLN A 255 -17.56 7.43 17.75
C GLN A 255 -17.91 5.93 17.68
N ILE A 256 -17.80 5.32 16.50
CA ILE A 256 -18.08 3.88 16.31
C ILE A 256 -17.16 3.01 17.16
N CYS A 257 -15.89 3.37 17.27
CA CYS A 257 -14.92 2.60 18.06
C CYS A 257 -14.99 2.90 19.57
N ARG A 258 -15.51 4.06 19.97
CA ARG A 258 -15.66 4.48 21.39
C ARG A 258 -17.02 4.16 21.99
N GLU A 259 -18.06 3.94 21.18
CA GLU A 259 -19.35 3.44 21.63
C GLU A 259 -19.17 2.03 22.22
N ARG A 260 -18.64 2.00 23.45
CA ARG A 260 -18.68 0.83 24.31
C ARG A 260 -20.15 0.51 24.51
N PRO A 261 -20.54 -0.78 24.50
CA PRO A 261 -21.69 -1.13 25.30
C PRO A 261 -21.40 -0.70 26.74
N ARG A 262 -22.17 0.26 27.24
CA ARG A 262 -22.39 0.34 28.68
C ARG A 262 -23.15 -0.96 29.00
N ILE A 263 -22.44 -1.88 29.64
CA ILE A 263 -23.05 -3.04 30.31
C ILE A 263 -23.78 -2.50 31.53
#